data_AF-D4JEV2-F1
#
_entry.id   AF-D4JEV2-F1
#
_cell.length_a   1.000
_cell.length_b   1.000
_cell.length_c   1.000
_cell.angle_alpha   90.00
_cell.angle_beta   90.00
_cell.angle_gamma   90.00
#
_symmetry.space_group_name_H-M   'P 1'
#
loop_
_entity.id
_entity.type
_entity.pdbx_description
1 polymer ?
#
loop_
_entity_poly.entity_id
_entity_poly.type
_entity_poly.pdbx_seq_one_letter_code
_entity_poly.pdbx_strand_id
1 'polypeptide(L)'
;MFLWKNIDLINQTFTNEKVKYKNPYEGMYSMYNAAAVMALAKYYHIDYSYVQKVFESAPQPKGRNEKFNLNNQTCVLNLIKNPTGANEVMKVIEMDPSDKNICIVLNDNDQDGTDVSWIYDTFFEKLMKESTKKIVCSGLRANDMALRLYYGGFKGKILIETDLDAAVKSCMEAKIVTYCIATYTALLPTRNAILKGMK
;
A
#
# COMPACT_ATOMS: atom_id res chain seq x y z
N MET A 1 -32.87 -4.19 -3.23
CA MET A 1 -31.61 -4.96 -3.18
C MET A 1 -30.64 -4.40 -4.21
N PHE A 2 -29.51 -3.85 -3.78
CA PHE A 2 -28.41 -3.45 -4.67
C PHE A 2 -27.65 -4.73 -5.04
N LEU A 3 -27.70 -5.14 -6.30
CA LEU A 3 -26.95 -6.30 -6.76
C LEU A 3 -25.96 -5.84 -7.82
N TRP A 4 -24.77 -5.46 -7.36
CA TRP A 4 -23.62 -5.47 -8.24
C TRP A 4 -23.43 -6.87 -8.80
N LYS A 5 -23.15 -6.94 -10.10
CA LYS A 5 -22.85 -8.18 -10.82
C LYS A 5 -21.44 -8.09 -11.37
N ASN A 6 -20.87 -9.23 -11.76
CA ASN A 6 -19.56 -9.30 -12.40
C ASN A 6 -18.47 -8.55 -11.61
N ILE A 7 -18.43 -8.75 -10.29
CA ILE A 7 -17.45 -8.10 -9.42
C ILE A 7 -16.10 -8.75 -9.70
N ASP A 8 -15.17 -7.95 -10.21
CA ASP A 8 -13.79 -8.32 -10.47
C ASP A 8 -12.90 -7.53 -9.51
N LEU A 9 -12.44 -8.22 -8.46
CA LEU A 9 -11.58 -7.64 -7.41
C LEU A 9 -10.15 -7.39 -7.89
N ILE A 10 -9.71 -8.06 -8.96
CA ILE A 10 -8.36 -7.87 -9.52
C ILE A 10 -8.36 -6.59 -10.33
N ASN A 11 -9.29 -6.49 -11.27
CA ASN A 11 -9.43 -5.32 -12.12
C ASN A 11 -10.21 -4.19 -11.44
N GLN A 12 -10.65 -4.34 -10.20
CA GLN A 12 -11.42 -3.33 -9.46
C GLN A 12 -12.64 -2.84 -10.27
N THR A 13 -13.35 -3.76 -10.93
CA THR A 13 -14.53 -3.43 -11.74
C THR A 13 -15.77 -4.15 -11.26
N PHE A 14 -16.93 -3.56 -11.53
CA PHE A 14 -18.22 -4.16 -11.23
C PHE A 14 -19.27 -3.66 -12.22
N THR A 15 -20.39 -4.38 -12.34
CA THR A 15 -21.52 -4.00 -13.19
C THR A 15 -22.71 -3.59 -12.33
N ASN A 16 -23.29 -2.43 -12.61
CA ASN A 16 -24.57 -1.97 -12.07
C ASN A 16 -25.48 -1.55 -13.23
N GLU A 17 -26.72 -2.05 -13.27
CA GLU A 17 -27.71 -1.70 -14.32
C GLU A 17 -27.19 -1.82 -15.76
N LYS A 18 -26.38 -2.86 -16.05
CA LYS A 18 -25.71 -3.14 -17.33
C LYS A 18 -24.53 -2.21 -17.68
N VAL A 19 -24.22 -1.22 -16.84
CA VAL A 19 -23.04 -0.36 -17.00
C VAL A 19 -21.89 -0.93 -16.19
N LYS A 20 -20.69 -0.97 -16.78
CA LYS A 20 -19.46 -1.39 -16.12
C LYS A 20 -18.77 -0.16 -15.52
N TYR A 21 -18.45 -0.24 -14.23
CA TYR A 21 -17.73 0.79 -13.49
C TYR A 21 -16.33 0.29 -13.15
N LYS A 22 -15.37 1.21 -13.13
CA LYS A 22 -14.04 1.02 -12.57
C LYS A 22 -13.96 1.81 -11.27
N ASN A 23 -13.57 1.14 -10.19
CA ASN A 23 -13.39 1.78 -8.91
C ASN A 23 -12.15 2.71 -8.93
N PRO A 24 -12.21 3.91 -8.35
CA PRO A 24 -11.12 4.89 -8.40
C PRO A 24 -9.85 4.48 -7.67
N TYR A 25 -9.96 3.60 -6.67
CA TYR A 25 -8.84 3.20 -5.82
C TYR A 25 -8.66 1.67 -5.79
N GLU A 26 -7.47 1.23 -5.42
CA GLU A 26 -7.17 -0.20 -5.28
C GLU A 26 -7.56 -0.72 -3.89
N GLY A 27 -7.93 -2.00 -3.81
CA GLY A 27 -8.26 -2.69 -2.56
C GLY A 27 -9.75 -2.90 -2.33
N MET A 28 -10.08 -3.97 -1.60
CA MET A 28 -11.46 -4.42 -1.42
C MET A 28 -12.32 -3.40 -0.65
N TYR A 29 -11.74 -2.71 0.32
CA TYR A 29 -12.42 -1.68 1.10
C TYR A 29 -12.94 -0.54 0.22
N SER A 30 -12.22 -0.18 -0.86
CA SER A 30 -12.68 0.88 -1.74
C SER A 30 -13.89 0.47 -2.58
N MET A 31 -14.03 -0.82 -2.88
CA MET A 31 -15.23 -1.34 -3.54
C MET A 31 -16.46 -1.15 -2.63
N TYR A 32 -16.33 -1.32 -1.31
CA TYR A 32 -17.42 -0.99 -0.38
C TYR A 32 -17.75 0.51 -0.36
N ASN A 33 -16.74 1.39 -0.43
CA ASN A 33 -16.98 2.84 -0.54
C ASN A 33 -17.75 3.19 -1.81
N ALA A 34 -17.36 2.61 -2.95
CA ALA A 34 -18.10 2.79 -4.20
C ALA A 34 -19.54 2.25 -4.10
N ALA A 35 -19.76 1.15 -3.38
CA ALA A 35 -21.10 0.62 -3.13
C ALA A 35 -21.96 1.59 -2.33
N ALA A 36 -21.38 2.24 -1.30
CA ALA A 36 -22.06 3.26 -0.52
C ALA A 36 -22.42 4.49 -1.39
N VAL A 37 -21.49 4.97 -2.22
CA VAL A 37 -21.74 6.11 -3.14
C VAL A 37 -22.87 5.77 -4.12
N MET A 38 -22.83 4.58 -4.74
CA MET A 38 -23.87 4.13 -5.66
C MET A 38 -25.23 3.97 -4.95
N ALA A 39 -25.23 3.45 -3.72
CA ALA A 39 -26.44 3.31 -2.91
C ALA A 39 -27.09 4.68 -2.61
N LEU A 40 -26.28 5.66 -2.24
CA LEU A 40 -26.74 7.03 -2.01
C LEU A 40 -27.26 7.68 -3.29
N ALA A 41 -26.53 7.52 -4.41
CA ALA A 41 -26.98 8.04 -5.70
C ALA A 41 -28.37 7.51 -6.08
N LYS A 42 -28.60 6.21 -5.89
CA LYS A 42 -29.92 5.61 -6.11
C LYS A 42 -30.99 6.19 -5.19
N TYR A 43 -30.70 6.31 -3.90
CA TYR A 43 -31.65 6.77 -2.89
C TYR A 43 -32.11 8.21 -3.16
N TYR A 44 -31.18 9.07 -3.59
CA TYR A 44 -31.46 10.46 -3.92
C TYR A 44 -31.80 10.70 -5.39
N HIS A 45 -32.02 9.64 -6.18
CA HIS A 45 -32.32 9.74 -7.62
C HIS A 45 -31.27 10.53 -8.43
N ILE A 46 -30.00 10.45 -8.02
CA ILE A 46 -28.86 11.03 -8.75
C ILE A 46 -28.52 10.09 -9.91
N ASP A 47 -28.41 10.65 -11.12
CA ASP A 47 -28.00 9.91 -12.31
C ASP A 47 -26.58 9.33 -12.14
N TYR A 48 -26.41 8.03 -12.42
CA TYR A 48 -25.12 7.35 -12.23
C TYR A 48 -24.01 7.86 -13.17
N SER A 49 -24.33 8.61 -14.22
CA SER A 49 -23.33 9.31 -15.03
C SER A 49 -22.50 10.30 -14.21
N TYR A 50 -23.09 10.92 -13.17
CA TYR A 50 -22.33 11.74 -12.22
C TYR A 50 -21.41 10.90 -11.35
N VAL A 51 -21.87 9.73 -10.89
CA VAL A 51 -21.03 8.81 -10.11
C VAL A 51 -19.85 8.31 -10.94
N GLN A 52 -20.09 7.97 -12.22
CA GLN A 52 -19.04 7.59 -13.14
C GLN A 52 -18.00 8.71 -13.29
N LYS A 53 -18.42 9.96 -13.50
CA LYS A 53 -17.51 11.12 -13.56
C LYS A 53 -16.70 11.28 -12.28
N VAL A 54 -17.31 11.08 -11.11
CA VAL A 54 -16.60 11.13 -9.82
C VAL A 54 -15.55 10.03 -9.72
N PHE A 55 -15.86 8.80 -10.13
CA PHE A 55 -14.90 7.70 -10.11
C PHE A 55 -13.75 7.92 -11.11
N GLU A 56 -14.03 8.49 -12.29
CA GLU A 56 -13.00 8.79 -13.29
C GLU A 56 -12.10 9.97 -12.90
N SER A 57 -12.62 10.93 -12.13
CA SER A 57 -11.90 12.15 -11.72
C SER A 57 -11.33 12.12 -10.30
N ALA A 58 -11.57 11.05 -9.54
CA ALA A 58 -11.16 10.95 -8.16
C ALA A 58 -9.62 11.08 -8.04
N PRO A 59 -9.11 12.03 -7.23
CA PRO A 59 -7.68 12.21 -7.07
C PRO A 59 -7.08 11.02 -6.32
N GLN A 60 -5.89 10.59 -6.74
CA GLN A 60 -5.16 9.55 -6.02
C GLN A 60 -4.62 10.11 -4.69
N PRO A 61 -4.99 9.53 -3.53
CA PRO A 61 -4.51 10.00 -2.25
C PRO A 61 -2.99 9.79 -2.15
N LYS A 62 -2.27 10.85 -1.78
CA LYS A 62 -0.81 10.78 -1.55
C LYS A 62 -0.48 9.71 -0.50
N GLY A 63 0.60 8.97 -0.74
CA GLY A 63 1.10 7.90 0.14
C GLY A 63 0.25 6.63 0.20
N ARG A 64 -0.75 6.43 -0.67
CA ARG A 64 -1.51 5.18 -0.78
C ARG A 64 -1.41 4.66 -2.20
N ASN A 65 -0.59 3.63 -2.40
CA ASN A 65 -0.14 3.19 -3.73
C ASN A 65 0.36 4.35 -4.59
N GLU A 66 1.04 5.33 -3.98
CA GLU A 66 1.61 6.46 -4.72
C GLU A 66 2.84 5.96 -5.50
N LYS A 67 2.72 5.95 -6.83
CA LYS A 67 3.75 5.43 -7.74
C LYS A 67 4.68 6.56 -8.18
N PHE A 68 5.97 6.34 -8.05
CA PHE A 68 7.06 7.19 -8.53
C PHE A 68 7.82 6.43 -9.60
N ASN A 69 7.96 7.01 -10.80
CA ASN A 69 8.68 6.42 -11.91
C ASN A 69 9.72 7.41 -12.43
N LEU A 70 11.01 7.07 -12.33
CA LEU A 70 12.10 7.88 -12.87
C LEU A 70 13.30 7.00 -13.22
N ASN A 71 13.97 7.22 -14.35
CA ASN A 71 15.22 6.53 -14.73
C ASN A 71 15.17 4.99 -14.66
N ASN A 72 14.07 4.38 -15.11
CA ASN A 72 13.79 2.94 -14.99
C ASN A 72 13.69 2.39 -13.55
N GLN A 73 13.59 3.27 -12.56
CA GLN A 73 13.27 2.91 -11.17
C GLN A 73 11.79 3.17 -10.90
N THR A 74 11.10 2.13 -10.43
CA THR A 74 9.73 2.23 -9.92
C THR A 74 9.76 2.13 -8.40
N CYS A 75 9.16 3.09 -7.72
CA CYS A 75 8.91 3.02 -6.29
C CYS A 75 7.43 3.24 -5.99
N VAL A 76 6.87 2.48 -5.04
CA VAL A 76 5.48 2.59 -4.61
C VAL A 76 5.44 2.85 -3.11
N LEU A 77 4.84 3.96 -2.70
CA LEU A 77 4.69 4.33 -1.30
C LEU A 77 3.30 3.96 -0.76
N ASN A 78 3.28 3.28 0.38
CA ASN A 78 2.07 2.85 1.08
C ASN A 78 2.09 3.21 2.56
N LEU A 79 1.00 3.80 3.02
CA LEU A 79 0.73 4.11 4.41
C LEU A 79 0.14 2.89 5.15
N ILE A 80 0.68 2.57 6.33
CA ILE A 80 0.12 1.61 7.28
C ILE A 80 -0.10 2.26 8.65
N LYS A 81 -1.15 1.87 9.36
CA LYS A 81 -1.51 2.46 10.66
C LYS A 81 -2.02 1.46 11.70
N ASN A 82 -2.48 0.31 11.23
CA ASN A 82 -3.13 -0.72 12.02
C ASN A 82 -3.13 -2.03 11.21
N PRO A 83 -3.46 -3.18 11.85
CA PRO A 83 -3.40 -4.48 11.20
C PRO A 83 -4.28 -4.58 9.97
N THR A 84 -5.52 -4.08 10.03
CA THR A 84 -6.47 -4.15 8.90
C THR A 84 -5.94 -3.40 7.67
N GLY A 85 -5.51 -2.15 7.84
CA GLY A 85 -4.97 -1.35 6.75
C GLY A 85 -3.67 -1.92 6.19
N ALA A 86 -2.80 -2.41 7.07
CA ALA A 86 -1.55 -3.06 6.66
C ALA A 86 -1.82 -4.33 5.85
N ASN A 87 -2.75 -5.18 6.28
CA ASN A 87 -3.12 -6.40 5.58
C ASN A 87 -3.63 -6.14 4.15
N GLU A 88 -4.36 -5.05 3.92
CA GLU A 88 -4.77 -4.66 2.56
C GLU A 88 -3.58 -4.25 1.69
N VAL A 89 -2.61 -3.51 2.24
CA VAL A 89 -1.36 -3.19 1.54
C VAL A 89 -0.59 -4.47 1.21
N MET A 90 -0.48 -5.41 2.15
CA MET A 90 0.20 -6.69 1.94
C MET A 90 -0.42 -7.47 0.78
N LYS A 91 -1.76 -7.54 0.68
CA LYS A 91 -2.46 -8.21 -0.43
C LYS A 91 -2.14 -7.57 -1.78
N VAL A 92 -2.06 -6.24 -1.85
CA VAL A 92 -1.69 -5.54 -3.09
C VAL A 92 -0.28 -5.91 -3.52
N ILE A 93 0.69 -5.86 -2.60
CA ILE A 93 2.09 -6.20 -2.89
C ILE A 93 2.24 -7.69 -3.23
N GLU A 94 1.46 -8.56 -2.58
CA GLU A 94 1.44 -10.00 -2.81
C GLU A 94 1.00 -10.35 -4.24
N MET A 95 0.12 -9.56 -4.86
CA MET A 95 -0.36 -9.79 -6.23
C MET A 95 0.66 -9.40 -7.31
N ASP A 96 1.68 -8.61 -6.96
CA ASP A 96 2.75 -8.26 -7.89
C ASP A 96 3.71 -9.46 -8.08
N PRO A 97 3.86 -10.03 -9.28
CA PRO A 97 4.77 -11.15 -9.51
C PRO A 97 6.23 -10.71 -9.71
N SER A 98 6.49 -9.42 -9.94
CA SER A 98 7.83 -8.92 -10.26
C SER A 98 8.79 -9.05 -9.08
N ASP A 99 10.08 -9.20 -9.41
CA ASP A 99 11.15 -9.08 -8.43
C ASP A 99 11.12 -7.70 -7.78
N LYS A 100 11.17 -7.67 -6.45
CA LYS A 100 10.98 -6.46 -5.66
C LYS A 100 11.84 -6.40 -4.41
N ASN A 101 12.15 -5.18 -4.01
CA ASN A 101 12.67 -4.84 -2.70
C ASN A 101 11.61 -4.13 -1.87
N ILE A 102 11.69 -4.25 -0.54
CA ILE A 102 10.73 -3.63 0.36
C ILE A 102 11.50 -2.82 1.42
N CYS A 103 11.08 -1.58 1.65
CA CYS A 103 11.54 -0.76 2.77
C CYS A 103 10.34 -0.55 3.71
N ILE A 104 10.44 -1.00 4.97
CA ILE A 104 9.40 -0.83 5.98
C ILE A 104 9.90 0.16 7.03
N VAL A 105 9.18 1.27 7.20
CA VAL A 105 9.54 2.35 8.11
C VAL A 105 8.51 2.41 9.23
N LEU A 106 8.91 1.93 10.42
CA LEU A 106 8.05 1.84 11.59
C LEU A 106 8.47 2.89 12.62
N ASN A 107 7.57 3.84 12.88
CA ASN A 107 7.66 4.76 14.01
C ASN A 107 6.53 4.48 15.02
N ASP A 108 6.73 4.97 16.25
CA ASP A 108 5.83 4.85 17.39
C ASP A 108 5.58 6.21 18.07
N ASN A 109 5.60 7.31 17.31
CA ASN A 109 5.22 8.61 17.85
C ASN A 109 3.72 8.63 18.19
N ASP A 110 3.26 9.66 18.91
CA ASP A 110 1.86 9.81 19.33
C ASP A 110 0.83 9.60 18.20
N GLN A 111 1.15 10.03 16.98
CA GLN A 111 0.26 9.91 15.81
C GLN A 111 0.36 8.55 15.09
N ASP A 112 1.38 7.76 15.40
CA ASP A 112 1.54 6.38 14.90
C ASP A 112 0.92 5.36 15.86
N GLY A 113 0.92 5.67 17.15
CA GLY A 113 0.62 4.74 18.24
C GLY A 113 1.92 4.25 18.89
N THR A 114 2.04 4.44 20.20
CA THR A 114 3.26 4.11 20.96
C THR A 114 3.43 2.62 21.21
N ASP A 115 2.33 1.86 21.15
CA ASP A 115 2.36 0.40 21.17
C ASP A 115 2.40 -0.15 19.75
N VAL A 116 3.52 -0.77 19.39
CA VAL A 116 3.75 -1.39 18.08
C VAL A 116 3.38 -2.87 18.03
N SER A 117 2.79 -3.44 19.08
CA SER A 117 2.38 -4.85 19.14
C SER A 117 1.49 -5.28 17.98
N TRP A 118 0.72 -4.34 17.42
CA TRP A 118 -0.15 -4.55 16.25
C TRP A 118 0.57 -5.12 15.02
N ILE A 119 1.89 -4.98 14.91
CA ILE A 119 2.66 -5.58 13.81
C ILE A 119 2.60 -7.11 13.83
N TYR A 120 2.31 -7.72 14.99
CA TYR A 120 2.11 -9.17 15.14
C TYR A 120 0.74 -9.64 14.66
N ASP A 121 -0.27 -8.76 14.68
CA ASP A 121 -1.61 -9.03 14.11
C ASP A 121 -1.67 -8.80 12.58
N THR A 122 -0.56 -8.37 11.98
CA THR A 122 -0.44 -8.12 10.54
C THR A 122 0.23 -9.31 9.85
N PHE A 123 -0.32 -9.76 8.72
CA PHE A 123 0.17 -10.87 7.90
C PHE A 123 1.34 -10.47 6.99
N PHE A 124 2.47 -10.06 7.58
CA PHE A 124 3.69 -9.74 6.83
C PHE A 124 4.27 -10.94 6.05
N GLU A 125 3.85 -12.16 6.38
CA GLU A 125 4.19 -13.40 5.67
C GLU A 125 3.85 -13.32 4.16
N LYS A 126 2.85 -12.51 3.81
CA LYS A 126 2.48 -12.23 2.41
C LYS A 126 3.58 -11.56 1.58
N LEU A 127 4.50 -10.86 2.24
CA LEU A 127 5.66 -10.25 1.62
C LEU A 127 6.81 -11.24 1.42
N MET A 128 6.77 -12.41 2.06
CA MET A 128 7.88 -13.36 2.14
C MET A 128 7.95 -14.31 0.95
N LYS A 129 7.73 -13.78 -0.26
CA LYS A 129 7.81 -14.53 -1.52
C LYS A 129 9.25 -14.58 -2.06
N GLU A 130 9.56 -15.55 -2.91
CA GLU A 130 10.85 -15.65 -3.61
C GLU A 130 11.15 -14.42 -4.51
N SER A 131 10.11 -13.72 -4.97
CA SER A 131 10.23 -12.46 -5.70
C SER A 131 10.65 -11.28 -4.81
N THR A 132 10.51 -11.39 -3.48
CA THR A 132 11.01 -10.37 -2.54
C THR A 132 12.48 -10.64 -2.22
N LYS A 133 13.38 -9.86 -2.82
CA LYS A 133 14.83 -10.09 -2.75
C LYS A 133 15.46 -9.57 -1.46
N LYS A 134 14.92 -8.47 -0.93
CA LYS A 134 15.44 -7.79 0.26
C LYS A 134 14.32 -7.03 0.97
N ILE A 135 14.36 -7.05 2.30
CA ILE A 135 13.57 -6.17 3.14
C ILE A 135 14.51 -5.32 4.01
N VAL A 136 14.36 -4.00 3.95
CA VAL A 136 15.07 -3.04 4.80
C VAL A 136 14.08 -2.49 5.82
N CYS A 137 14.41 -2.60 7.10
CA CYS A 137 13.65 -2.05 8.21
C CYS A 137 14.30 -0.74 8.65
N SER A 138 13.49 0.31 8.77
CA SER A 138 13.91 1.66 9.15
C SER A 138 12.88 2.29 10.10
N GLY A 139 13.13 3.54 10.50
CA GLY A 139 12.33 4.24 11.51
C GLY A 139 12.75 3.94 12.95
N LEU A 140 12.05 4.55 13.89
CA LEU A 140 12.36 4.47 15.33
C LEU A 140 12.32 3.04 15.87
N ARG A 141 11.47 2.19 15.29
CA ARG A 141 11.23 0.80 15.71
C ARG A 141 11.68 -0.20 14.65
N ALA A 142 12.75 0.14 13.91
CA ALA A 142 13.33 -0.71 12.88
C ALA A 142 13.70 -2.12 13.40
N ASN A 143 14.23 -2.20 14.62
CA ASN A 143 14.60 -3.46 15.27
C ASN A 143 13.37 -4.34 15.56
N ASP A 144 12.27 -3.77 16.08
CA ASP A 144 11.02 -4.50 16.32
C ASP A 144 10.45 -5.08 15.01
N MET A 145 10.48 -4.29 13.94
CA MET A 145 10.02 -4.73 12.62
C MET A 145 10.90 -5.85 12.05
N ALA A 146 12.22 -5.73 12.17
CA ALA A 146 13.14 -6.77 11.74
C ALA A 146 12.93 -8.08 12.51
N LEU A 147 12.72 -8.00 13.83
CA LEU A 147 12.39 -9.15 14.67
C LEU A 147 11.05 -9.78 14.27
N ARG A 148 10.03 -8.97 14.00
CA ARG A 148 8.73 -9.44 13.50
C ARG A 148 8.86 -10.22 12.20
N LEU A 149 9.67 -9.74 11.26
CA LEU A 149 9.92 -10.43 9.98
C LEU A 149 10.73 -11.71 10.17
N TYR A 150 11.70 -11.70 11.09
CA TYR A 150 12.47 -12.88 11.45
C TYR A 150 11.56 -13.99 12.01
N TYR A 151 10.67 -13.66 12.96
CA TYR A 151 9.70 -14.62 13.49
C TYR A 151 8.66 -15.09 12.48
N GLY A 152 8.28 -14.26 11.51
CA GLY A 152 7.44 -14.69 10.39
C GLY A 152 8.13 -15.65 9.43
N GLY A 153 9.45 -15.86 9.57
CA GLY A 153 10.19 -16.88 8.84
C GLY A 153 10.77 -16.43 7.50
N PHE A 154 10.92 -15.12 7.27
CA PHE A 154 11.48 -14.61 6.02
C PHE A 154 12.90 -15.16 5.81
N LYS A 155 13.12 -15.83 4.68
CA LYS A 155 14.40 -16.47 4.33
C LYS A 155 15.35 -15.55 3.56
N GLY A 156 14.85 -14.42 3.07
CA GLY A 156 15.66 -13.43 2.36
C GLY A 156 16.47 -12.55 3.31
N LYS A 157 17.12 -11.54 2.73
CA LYS A 157 17.97 -10.62 3.47
C LYS A 157 17.11 -9.56 4.20
N ILE A 158 17.15 -9.57 5.53
CA ILE A 158 16.64 -8.49 6.38
C ILE A 158 17.81 -7.57 6.71
N LEU A 159 17.65 -6.27 6.45
CA LEU A 159 18.60 -5.24 6.87
C LEU A 159 17.91 -4.28 7.83
N ILE A 160 18.66 -3.78 8.80
CA ILE A 160 18.24 -2.70 9.68
C ILE A 160 19.07 -1.48 9.31
N GLU A 161 18.42 -0.40 8.88
CA GLU A 161 19.05 0.85 8.49
C GLU A 161 18.20 2.01 8.98
N THR A 162 18.67 2.71 10.00
CA THR A 162 17.93 3.79 10.66
C THR A 162 18.03 5.12 9.92
N ASP A 163 19.06 5.30 9.08
CA ASP A 163 19.09 6.43 8.15
C ASP A 163 18.11 6.19 7.00
N LEU A 164 17.03 6.96 6.97
CA LEU A 164 15.93 6.73 6.04
C LEU A 164 16.35 6.93 4.57
N ASP A 165 17.24 7.89 4.30
CA ASP A 165 17.74 8.14 2.95
C ASP A 165 18.59 6.95 2.48
N ALA A 166 19.45 6.42 3.34
CA ALA A 166 20.25 5.24 3.07
C ALA A 166 19.39 3.98 2.89
N ALA A 167 18.38 3.78 3.74
CA ALA A 167 17.47 2.64 3.66
C ALA A 167 16.73 2.60 2.32
N VAL A 168 16.13 3.73 1.93
CA VAL A 168 15.41 3.87 0.67
C VAL A 168 16.35 3.73 -0.53
N LYS A 169 17.52 4.39 -0.49
CA LYS A 169 18.54 4.25 -1.53
C LYS A 169 18.98 2.80 -1.71
N SER A 170 19.25 2.08 -0.62
CA SER A 170 19.65 0.67 -0.70
C SER A 170 18.60 -0.20 -1.38
N CYS A 171 17.30 0.01 -1.10
CA CYS A 171 16.25 -0.73 -1.81
C CYS A 171 16.22 -0.46 -3.32
N MET A 172 16.63 0.73 -3.77
CA MET A 172 16.61 1.12 -5.19
C MET A 172 17.89 0.75 -5.96
N GLU A 173 18.99 0.37 -5.29
CA GLU A 173 20.27 0.05 -5.93
C GLU A 173 20.18 -0.99 -7.07
N ALA A 174 19.32 -2.01 -6.88
CA ALA A 174 19.15 -3.11 -7.83
C ALA A 174 18.31 -2.74 -9.06
N LYS A 175 17.73 -1.53 -9.13
CA LYS A 175 16.83 -1.09 -10.22
C LYS A 175 15.65 -2.01 -10.50
N ILE A 176 15.15 -2.66 -9.45
CA ILE A 176 13.90 -3.44 -9.47
C ILE A 176 12.80 -2.67 -8.73
N VAL A 177 11.56 -3.14 -8.81
CA VAL A 177 10.43 -2.47 -8.13
C VAL A 177 10.71 -2.36 -6.64
N THR A 178 10.52 -1.17 -6.06
CA THR A 178 10.68 -0.93 -4.62
C THR A 178 9.35 -0.56 -4.01
N TYR A 179 8.92 -1.28 -2.97
CA TYR A 179 7.79 -0.88 -2.14
C TYR A 179 8.29 -0.24 -0.85
N CYS A 180 7.90 1.00 -0.60
CA CYS A 180 8.09 1.68 0.68
C CYS A 180 6.79 1.64 1.46
N ILE A 181 6.84 1.11 2.68
CA ILE A 181 5.69 0.95 3.57
C ILE A 181 6.00 1.72 4.84
N ALA A 182 5.20 2.74 5.19
CA ALA A 182 5.53 3.65 6.27
C ALA A 182 4.35 3.90 7.20
N THR A 183 4.62 4.06 8.50
CA THR A 183 3.65 4.62 9.44
C THR A 183 3.38 6.11 9.16
N TYR A 184 2.43 6.69 9.89
CA TYR A 184 1.90 8.01 9.59
C TYR A 184 2.97 9.11 9.63
N THR A 185 3.75 9.21 10.70
CA THR A 185 4.79 10.23 10.82
C THR A 185 5.97 9.97 9.89
N ALA A 186 6.21 8.70 9.54
CA ALA A 186 7.25 8.28 8.61
C ALA A 186 6.89 8.50 7.13
N LEU A 187 5.62 8.70 6.80
CA LEU A 187 5.13 8.74 5.41
C LEU A 187 5.77 9.86 4.60
N LEU A 188 5.74 11.09 5.10
CA LEU A 188 6.29 12.26 4.40
C LEU A 188 7.82 12.23 4.32
N PRO A 189 8.57 11.92 5.40
CA PRO A 189 10.01 11.68 5.31
C PRO A 189 10.36 10.63 4.26
N THR A 190 9.66 9.49 4.25
CA THR A 190 9.91 8.40 3.28
C THR A 190 9.65 8.87 1.85
N ARG A 191 8.58 9.63 1.63
CA ARG A 191 8.28 10.25 0.34
C ARG A 191 9.41 11.15 -0.16
N ASN A 192 9.96 11.97 0.73
CA ASN A 192 11.07 12.87 0.37
C ASN A 192 12.36 12.09 0.08
N ALA A 193 12.64 11.04 0.86
CA ALA A 193 13.78 10.14 0.64
C ALA A 193 13.69 9.43 -0.73
N ILE A 194 12.49 8.97 -1.13
CA ILE A 194 12.25 8.41 -2.48
C ILE A 194 12.59 9.45 -3.56
N LEU A 195 12.05 10.66 -3.45
CA LEU A 195 12.31 11.73 -4.42
C LEU A 195 13.79 12.14 -4.49
N LYS A 196 14.51 12.06 -3.37
CA LYS A 196 15.95 12.33 -3.31
C LYS A 196 16.76 11.20 -3.93
N GLY A 197 16.44 9.95 -3.61
CA GLY A 197 17.17 8.78 -4.12
C GLY A 197 16.88 8.43 -5.59
N MET A 198 15.84 9.01 -6.18
CA MET A 198 15.54 8.89 -7.61
C MET A 198 16.28 9.91 -8.49
N LYS A 199 16.81 10.99 -7.90
CA LYS A 199 17.68 11.96 -8.60
C LYS A 199 19.07 11.39 -8.80
#